data_AF-A0A7X3D8I2-F1
#
_entry.id   AF-A0A7X3D8I2-F1
#
_cell.length_a   1.000
_cell.length_b   1.000
_cell.length_c   1.000
_cell.angle_alpha   90.00
_cell.angle_beta   90.00
_cell.angle_gamma   90.00
#
_symmetry.space_group_name_H-M   'P 1'
#
loop_
_entity.id
_entity.type
_entity.pdbx_description
1 polymer ?
#
loop_
_entity_poly.entity_id
_entity_poly.type
_entity_poly.pdbx_seq_one_letter_code
_entity_poly.pdbx_strand_id
1 'polypeptide(L)'
;MNRESDSPTIDWLHDVYEKKKRRAFELGKQATDLLASESKRVSHRAVAQKSKEIDPDGIGIHANTILSNKELHEYISQHSTSKSSKARKAPRMPQEELSNIFKQVKEDRDIERVRRRYMKLSKSELVELLIQSEQYIAQNNKLWLKEEFEKHQ
;
A
#
# COMPACT_ATOMS: atom_id res chain seq x y z
N MET A 1 4.89 -19.85 22.67
CA MET A 1 6.21 -19.38 23.16
C MET A 1 6.12 -17.89 23.39
N ASN A 2 5.74 -17.49 24.61
CA ASN A 2 5.78 -16.09 25.03
C ASN A 2 7.24 -15.78 25.41
N ARG A 3 7.88 -14.86 24.68
CA ARG A 3 9.13 -14.25 25.14
C ARG A 3 8.74 -13.06 26.01
N GLU A 4 8.47 -13.33 27.28
CA GLU A 4 8.50 -12.29 28.30
C GLU A 4 9.96 -11.87 28.44
N SER A 5 10.30 -10.72 27.86
CA SER A 5 11.60 -10.11 28.02
C SER A 5 11.64 -9.38 29.36
N ASP A 6 11.94 -10.11 30.43
CA ASP A 6 12.36 -9.54 31.71
C ASP A 6 13.78 -8.98 31.55
N SER A 7 13.89 -7.82 30.89
CA SER A 7 15.08 -6.98 30.99
C SER A 7 14.90 -6.08 32.20
N PRO A 8 15.90 -5.95 33.10
CA PRO A 8 15.79 -5.12 34.29
C PRO A 8 15.44 -3.70 33.85
N THR A 9 14.26 -3.23 34.24
CA THR A 9 13.80 -1.87 33.99
C THR A 9 14.74 -0.95 34.73
N ILE A 10 15.60 -0.29 33.98
CA ILE A 10 16.47 0.75 34.51
C ILE A 10 15.55 1.92 34.89
N ASP A 11 15.21 2.07 36.16
CA ASP A 11 14.19 3.02 36.65
C ASP A 11 14.43 4.46 36.15
N TRP A 12 15.69 4.92 36.14
CA TRP A 12 16.02 6.26 35.63
C TRP A 12 15.70 6.44 34.15
N LEU A 13 15.80 5.37 33.35
CA LEU A 13 15.53 5.38 31.93
C LEU A 13 14.02 5.44 31.68
N HIS A 14 13.23 4.74 32.50
CA HIS A 14 11.77 4.79 32.47
C HIS A 14 11.26 6.22 32.72
N ASP A 15 11.77 6.88 33.75
CA ASP A 15 11.41 8.27 34.07
C ASP A 15 11.72 9.24 32.92
N VAL A 16 12.86 9.06 32.24
CA VAL A 16 13.24 9.89 31.09
C VAL A 16 12.28 9.64 29.91
N TYR A 17 11.93 8.37 29.65
CA TYR A 17 10.98 8.04 28.58
C TYR A 17 9.59 8.56 28.88
N GLU A 18 9.10 8.47 30.12
CA GLU A 18 7.80 9.00 30.51
C GLU A 18 7.74 10.52 30.37
N LYS A 19 8.78 11.24 30.82
CA LYS A 19 8.86 12.70 30.64
C LYS A 19 8.81 13.10 29.17
N LYS A 20 9.54 12.39 28.30
CA LYS A 20 9.51 12.63 26.85
C LYS A 20 8.15 12.30 26.24
N LYS A 21 7.52 11.19 26.66
CA LYS A 21 6.18 10.77 26.22
C LYS A 21 5.14 11.83 26.59
N ARG A 22 5.18 12.34 27.83
CA ARG A 22 4.27 13.38 28.33
C ARG A 22 4.46 14.71 27.61
N ARG A 23 5.72 15.16 27.44
CA ARG A 23 6.03 16.37 26.65
C ARG A 23 5.46 16.27 25.23
N ALA A 24 5.65 15.13 24.57
CA ALA A 24 5.10 14.91 23.24
C ALA A 24 3.56 14.90 23.23
N PHE A 25 2.92 14.32 24.25
CA PHE A 25 1.47 14.34 24.36
C PHE A 25 0.91 15.76 24.51
N GLU A 26 1.47 16.55 25.43
CA GLU A 26 1.02 17.92 25.70
C GLU A 26 1.17 18.83 24.47
N LEU A 27 2.36 18.83 23.85
CA LEU A 27 2.62 19.60 22.62
C LEU A 27 1.73 19.13 21.45
N GLY A 28 1.53 17.82 21.32
CA GLY A 28 0.72 17.25 20.25
C GLY A 28 -0.76 17.57 20.41
N LYS A 29 -1.26 17.57 21.65
CA LYS A 29 -2.62 18.01 21.99
C LYS A 29 -2.82 19.48 21.64
N GLN A 30 -1.94 20.37 22.10
CA GLN A 30 -2.00 21.80 21.79
C GLN A 30 -1.94 22.08 20.29
N ALA A 31 -1.04 21.41 19.56
CA ALA A 31 -0.94 21.55 18.11
C ALA A 31 -2.22 21.09 17.40
N THR A 32 -2.87 20.03 17.90
CA THR A 32 -4.13 19.52 17.35
C THR A 32 -5.28 20.48 17.60
N ASP A 33 -5.39 21.01 18.82
CA ASP A 33 -6.41 22.00 19.20
C ASP A 33 -6.28 23.28 18.37
N LEU A 34 -5.05 23.76 18.16
CA LEU A 34 -4.78 24.92 17.29
C LEU A 34 -5.12 24.65 15.83
N LEU A 35 -4.81 23.46 15.32
CA LEU A 35 -5.19 23.11 13.94
C LEU A 35 -6.71 23.01 13.78
N ALA A 36 -7.41 22.49 14.79
CA ALA A 36 -8.87 22.41 14.81
C ALA A 36 -9.50 23.81 14.89
N SER A 37 -8.97 24.71 15.73
CA SER A 37 -9.48 26.09 15.83
C SER A 37 -9.19 26.91 14.58
N GLU A 38 -8.04 26.72 13.94
CA GLU A 38 -7.68 27.35 12.65
C GLU A 38 -8.44 26.73 11.46
N SER A 39 -9.34 25.76 11.69
CA SER A 39 -10.07 25.01 10.64
C SER A 39 -9.15 24.37 9.59
N LYS A 40 -7.91 24.06 9.96
CA LYS A 40 -6.93 23.41 9.10
C LYS A 40 -7.06 21.89 9.18
N ARG A 41 -6.54 21.21 8.17
CA ARG A 41 -6.55 19.75 8.12
C ARG A 41 -5.69 19.16 9.25
N VAL A 42 -6.33 18.42 10.16
CA VAL A 42 -5.63 17.64 11.20
C VAL A 42 -5.12 16.35 10.56
N SER A 43 -3.80 16.20 10.55
CA SER A 43 -3.10 15.00 10.10
C SER A 43 -1.78 14.88 10.85
N HIS A 44 -1.19 13.69 10.94
CA HIS A 44 0.08 13.48 11.65
C HIS A 44 1.19 14.44 11.21
N ARG A 45 1.26 14.74 9.91
CA ARG A 45 2.26 15.68 9.35
C ARG A 45 1.96 17.12 9.72
N ALA A 46 0.69 17.53 9.68
CA ALA A 46 0.29 18.88 10.06
C ALA A 46 0.54 19.12 11.56
N VAL A 47 0.20 18.15 12.41
CA VAL A 47 0.46 18.21 13.86
C VAL A 47 1.97 18.27 14.13
N ALA A 48 2.78 17.44 13.47
CA ALA A 48 4.24 17.51 13.60
C ALA A 48 4.80 18.89 13.23
N GLN A 49 4.36 19.47 12.11
CA GLN A 49 4.79 20.80 11.70
C GLN A 49 4.35 21.89 12.68
N LYS A 50 3.08 21.89 13.07
CA LYS A 50 2.53 22.86 14.01
C LYS A 50 3.17 22.73 15.40
N SER A 51 3.45 21.51 15.84
CA SER A 51 4.15 21.25 17.10
C SER A 51 5.55 21.89 17.13
N LYS A 52 6.24 21.95 15.98
CA LYS A 52 7.55 22.58 15.86
C LYS A 52 7.49 24.10 15.95
N GLU A 53 6.39 24.71 15.49
CA GLU A 53 6.16 26.16 15.55
C GLU A 53 5.82 26.64 16.96
N ILE A 54 5.15 25.80 17.77
CA ILE A 54 4.76 26.14 19.15
C ILE A 54 5.80 25.73 20.20
N ASP A 55 6.69 24.79 19.86
CA ASP A 55 7.69 24.28 20.80
C ASP A 55 8.76 25.37 21.06
N PRO A 56 8.96 25.81 22.32
CA PRO A 56 9.98 26.80 22.66
C PRO A 56 11.39 26.37 22.26
N ASP A 57 11.65 25.06 22.20
CA ASP A 57 12.96 24.51 21.79
C ASP A 57 13.10 24.40 20.25
N GLY A 58 12.01 24.61 19.50
CA GLY A 58 11.96 24.47 18.03
C GLY A 58 12.18 23.04 17.51
N ILE A 59 12.16 22.04 18.39
CA ILE A 59 12.37 20.62 18.04
C ILE A 59 11.05 20.03 17.52
N GLY A 60 9.94 20.33 18.21
CA GLY A 60 8.62 19.78 17.92
C GLY A 60 8.53 18.28 18.16
N ILE A 61 7.53 17.65 17.53
CA ILE A 61 7.28 16.21 17.60
C ILE A 61 7.43 15.60 16.22
N HIS A 62 8.20 14.51 16.14
CA HIS A 62 8.33 13.76 14.89
C HIS A 62 7.07 12.89 14.64
N ALA A 63 6.72 12.70 13.37
CA ALA A 63 5.54 11.90 13.00
C ALA A 63 5.57 10.46 13.55
N ASN A 64 6.77 9.85 13.66
CA ASN A 64 6.90 8.52 14.26
C ASN A 64 6.61 8.51 15.76
N THR A 65 6.94 9.60 16.46
CA THR A 65 6.65 9.74 17.89
C THR A 65 5.14 9.77 18.13
N ILE A 66 4.39 10.44 17.26
CA ILE A 66 2.93 10.43 17.26
C ILE A 66 2.41 9.00 17.15
N LEU A 67 2.92 8.20 16.22
CA LEU A 67 2.49 6.81 16.02
C LEU A 67 2.86 5.89 17.19
N SER A 68 4.02 6.11 17.81
CA SER A 68 4.49 5.30 18.94
C SER A 68 3.76 5.59 20.26
N ASN A 69 3.32 6.84 20.46
CA ASN A 69 2.59 7.22 21.67
C ASN A 69 1.09 6.97 21.46
N LYS A 70 0.58 5.86 21.99
CA LYS A 70 -0.81 5.41 21.83
C LYS A 70 -1.83 6.49 22.19
N GLU A 71 -1.63 7.20 23.30
CA GLU A 71 -2.55 8.25 23.78
C GLU A 71 -2.61 9.43 22.79
N LEU A 72 -1.44 9.87 22.29
CA LEU A 72 -1.38 10.97 21.33
C LEU A 72 -1.97 10.56 19.97
N HIS A 73 -1.67 9.34 19.53
CA HIS A 73 -2.21 8.79 18.29
C HIS A 73 -3.74 8.72 18.34
N GLU A 74 -4.30 8.21 19.43
CA GLU A 74 -5.74 8.10 19.62
C GLU A 74 -6.41 9.49 19.64
N TYR A 75 -5.82 10.43 20.36
CA TYR A 75 -6.30 11.81 20.39
C TYR A 75 -6.33 12.45 19.00
N ILE A 76 -5.23 12.37 18.25
CA ILE A 76 -5.17 12.91 16.89
C ILE A 76 -6.13 12.18 15.96
N SER A 77 -6.31 10.87 16.12
CA SER A 77 -7.25 10.09 15.32
C SER A 77 -8.70 10.52 15.52
N GLN A 78 -9.10 10.87 16.76
CA GLN A 78 -10.44 11.38 17.05
C GLN A 78 -10.69 12.76 16.42
N HIS A 79 -9.67 13.60 16.34
CA HIS A 79 -9.74 14.94 15.75
C HIS A 79 -9.34 14.98 14.27
N SER A 80 -9.00 13.84 13.66
CA SER A 80 -8.48 13.76 12.29
C SER A 80 -9.58 14.02 11.27
N THR A 81 -9.38 15.03 10.42
CA THR A 81 -10.28 15.33 9.30
C THR A 81 -9.85 14.66 8.00
N SER A 82 -8.77 13.87 8.01
CA SER A 82 -8.33 13.18 6.80
C SER A 82 -9.20 11.96 6.52
N LYS A 83 -10.02 12.04 5.47
CA LYS A 83 -10.67 10.85 4.89
C LYS A 83 -9.59 9.84 4.51
N SER A 84 -9.77 8.57 4.90
CA SER A 84 -8.88 7.49 4.47
C SER A 84 -8.82 7.48 2.95
N SER A 85 -7.62 7.60 2.38
CA SER A 85 -7.46 7.52 0.93
C SER A 85 -7.86 6.10 0.53
N LYS A 86 -8.97 5.95 -0.21
CA LYS A 86 -9.32 4.67 -0.83
C LYS A 86 -8.10 4.21 -1.62
N ALA A 87 -7.62 3.00 -1.32
CA ALA A 87 -6.50 2.41 -2.04
C ALA A 87 -6.83 2.48 -3.54
N ARG A 88 -5.94 3.10 -4.34
CA ARG A 88 -6.07 3.08 -5.79
C ARG A 88 -5.95 1.62 -6.21
N LYS A 89 -7.08 1.01 -6.58
CA LYS A 89 -7.07 -0.32 -7.19
C LYS A 89 -6.24 -0.21 -8.46
N ALA A 90 -5.22 -1.07 -8.59
CA ALA A 90 -4.51 -1.17 -9.85
C ALA A 90 -5.51 -1.45 -10.98
N PRO A 91 -5.33 -0.85 -12.17
CA PRO A 91 -6.17 -1.16 -13.31
C PRO A 91 -6.05 -2.67 -13.59
N ARG A 92 -7.17 -3.39 -13.47
CA ARG A 92 -7.26 -4.80 -13.86
C ARG A 92 -7.65 -4.86 -15.32
N MET A 93 -7.02 -5.73 -16.10
CA MET A 93 -7.50 -5.95 -17.46
C MET A 93 -8.84 -6.69 -17.41
N PRO A 94 -9.86 -6.28 -18.20
CA PRO A 94 -11.10 -7.04 -18.34
C PRO A 94 -10.81 -8.47 -18.82
N GLN A 95 -11.54 -9.45 -18.29
CA GLN A 95 -11.31 -10.85 -18.61
C GLN A 95 -11.60 -11.20 -20.08
N GLU A 96 -12.50 -10.46 -20.72
CA GLU A 96 -12.76 -10.53 -22.17
C GLU A 96 -11.58 -10.03 -23.02
N GLU A 97 -10.80 -9.09 -22.49
CA GLU A 97 -9.62 -8.61 -23.18
C GLU A 97 -8.51 -9.66 -23.10
N LEU A 98 -8.34 -10.31 -21.94
CA LEU A 98 -7.39 -11.42 -21.74
C LEU A 98 -7.66 -12.60 -22.70
N SER A 99 -8.92 -13.02 -22.85
CA SER A 99 -9.28 -14.17 -23.68
C SER A 99 -9.13 -13.91 -25.19
N ASN A 100 -9.22 -12.65 -25.62
CA ASN A 100 -9.07 -12.28 -27.03
C ASN A 100 -7.61 -12.04 -27.45
N ILE A 101 -6.64 -11.99 -26.51
CA ILE A 101 -5.22 -11.80 -26.81
C ILE A 101 -4.70 -12.87 -27.79
N PHE A 102 -5.16 -14.11 -27.66
CA PHE A 102 -4.65 -15.24 -28.43
C PHE A 102 -5.19 -15.31 -29.86
N LYS A 103 -6.34 -14.70 -30.14
CA LYS A 103 -6.96 -14.71 -31.48
C LYS A 103 -6.28 -13.78 -32.48
N GLN A 104 -5.56 -12.76 -32.00
CA GLN A 104 -4.93 -11.72 -32.85
C GLN A 104 -3.41 -11.68 -32.68
N VAL A 105 -2.81 -12.84 -32.46
CA VAL A 105 -1.36 -12.98 -32.35
C VAL A 105 -0.73 -12.81 -33.73
N LYS A 106 -0.04 -11.68 -33.94
CA LYS A 106 0.84 -11.50 -35.10
C LYS A 106 2.06 -12.40 -34.97
N GLU A 107 2.71 -12.75 -36.07
CA GLU A 107 4.00 -13.47 -36.04
C GLU A 107 5.12 -12.50 -35.64
N ASP A 108 5.14 -11.29 -36.21
CA ASP A 108 6.13 -10.24 -35.94
C ASP A 108 5.79 -9.37 -34.71
N ARG A 109 5.63 -9.98 -33.54
CA ARG A 109 5.31 -9.24 -32.32
C ARG A 109 6.56 -8.57 -31.77
N ASP A 110 6.43 -7.29 -31.41
CA ASP A 110 7.42 -6.60 -30.59
C ASP A 110 7.46 -7.24 -29.19
N ILE A 111 8.46 -8.09 -28.97
CA ILE A 111 8.68 -8.85 -27.73
C ILE A 111 8.82 -7.91 -26.53
N GLU A 112 9.52 -6.78 -26.69
CA GLU A 112 9.79 -5.85 -25.60
C GLU A 112 8.51 -5.10 -25.18
N ARG A 113 7.65 -4.79 -26.14
CA ARG A 113 6.32 -4.22 -25.86
C ARG A 113 5.40 -5.23 -25.16
N VAL A 114 5.44 -6.50 -25.56
CA VAL A 114 4.67 -7.58 -24.92
C VAL A 114 5.16 -7.80 -23.48
N ARG A 115 6.48 -7.87 -23.28
CA ARG A 115 7.10 -7.99 -21.96
C ARG A 115 6.68 -6.87 -21.02
N ARG A 116 6.74 -5.61 -21.49
CA ARG A 116 6.26 -4.44 -20.73
C ARG A 116 4.78 -4.51 -20.38
N ARG A 117 3.94 -5.12 -21.23
CA ARG A 117 2.51 -5.32 -20.94
C ARG A 117 2.31 -6.37 -19.85
N TYR A 118 2.99 -7.52 -19.96
CA TYR A 118 2.88 -8.61 -18.98
C TYR A 118 3.43 -8.23 -17.59
N MET A 119 4.47 -7.40 -17.54
CA MET A 119 5.01 -6.87 -16.28
C MET A 119 4.04 -5.95 -15.52
N LYS A 120 2.98 -5.45 -16.17
CA LYS A 120 1.95 -4.63 -15.51
C LYS A 120 0.83 -5.48 -14.88
N LEU A 121 0.78 -6.77 -15.19
CA LEU A 121 -0.23 -7.69 -14.67
C LEU A 121 0.14 -8.20 -13.28
N SER A 122 -0.87 -8.47 -12.49
CA SER A 122 -0.71 -9.20 -11.23
C SER A 122 -0.35 -10.67 -11.48
N LYS A 123 0.22 -11.33 -10.46
CA LYS A 123 0.54 -12.77 -10.51
C LYS A 123 -0.68 -13.61 -10.90
N SER A 124 -1.86 -13.29 -10.38
CA SER A 124 -3.11 -13.98 -10.73
C SER A 124 -3.49 -13.81 -12.20
N GLU A 125 -3.35 -12.61 -12.75
CA GLU A 125 -3.66 -12.34 -14.17
C GLU A 125 -2.65 -13.05 -15.09
N LEU A 126 -1.38 -13.16 -14.69
CA LEU A 126 -0.37 -13.93 -15.43
C LEU A 126 -0.66 -15.43 -15.43
N VAL A 127 -1.09 -15.99 -14.30
CA VAL A 127 -1.47 -17.40 -14.20
C VAL A 127 -2.66 -17.71 -15.09
N GLU A 128 -3.71 -16.87 -15.04
CA GLU A 128 -4.88 -17.02 -15.90
C GLU A 128 -4.52 -16.92 -17.39
N LEU A 129 -3.68 -15.95 -17.76
CA LEU A 129 -3.18 -15.79 -19.11
C LEU A 129 -2.44 -17.04 -19.60
N LEU A 130 -1.60 -17.65 -18.75
CA LEU A 130 -0.85 -18.85 -19.11
C LEU A 130 -1.78 -20.04 -19.35
N ILE A 131 -2.73 -20.28 -18.45
CA ILE A 131 -3.73 -21.36 -18.59
C ILE A 131 -4.52 -21.22 -19.90
N GLN A 132 -4.98 -20.00 -20.21
CA GLN A 132 -5.70 -19.73 -21.46
C GLN A 132 -4.83 -19.96 -22.69
N SER A 133 -3.54 -19.63 -22.63
CA SER A 133 -2.60 -19.87 -23.72
C SER A 133 -2.43 -21.36 -24.01
N GLU A 134 -2.30 -22.18 -22.98
CA GLU A 134 -2.16 -23.63 -23.09
C GLU A 134 -3.42 -24.26 -23.69
N GLN A 135 -4.60 -23.85 -23.22
CA GLN A 135 -5.87 -24.32 -23.75
C GLN A 135 -6.06 -23.95 -25.23
N TYR A 136 -5.69 -22.72 -25.61
CA TYR A 136 -5.77 -22.27 -26.99
C TYR A 136 -4.86 -23.08 -27.91
N ILE A 137 -3.61 -23.32 -27.50
CA ILE A 137 -2.65 -24.14 -28.25
C ILE A 137 -3.19 -25.57 -28.41
N ALA A 138 -3.69 -26.17 -27.33
CA ALA A 138 -4.24 -27.53 -27.36
C ALA A 138 -5.45 -27.64 -28.30
N GLN A 139 -6.36 -26.66 -28.29
CA GLN A 139 -7.51 -26.61 -29.20
C GLN A 139 -7.08 -26.47 -30.65
N ASN A 140 -6.14 -25.56 -30.94
CA ASN A 140 -5.67 -25.31 -32.30
C ASN A 140 -4.93 -26.54 -32.86
N ASN A 141 -4.10 -27.21 -32.06
CA ASN A 141 -3.42 -28.43 -32.47
C ASN A 141 -4.41 -29.56 -32.80
N LYS A 142 -5.49 -29.68 -32.01
CA LYS A 142 -6.55 -30.67 -32.28
C LYS A 142 -7.28 -30.37 -33.58
N LEU A 143 -7.59 -29.11 -33.86
CA LEU A 143 -8.22 -28.67 -35.12
C LEU A 143 -7.30 -28.96 -36.31
N TRP A 144 -6.02 -28.55 -36.21
CA TRP A 144 -5.04 -28.79 -37.26
C TRP A 144 -4.87 -30.28 -37.57
N LEU A 145 -4.74 -31.14 -36.55
CA LEU A 145 -4.67 -32.59 -36.74
C LEU A 145 -5.90 -33.13 -37.47
N LYS A 146 -7.10 -32.66 -37.09
CA LYS A 146 -8.35 -33.08 -37.72
C LYS A 146 -8.39 -32.70 -39.20
N GLU A 147 -8.05 -31.45 -39.53
CA GLU A 147 -7.98 -30.98 -40.91
C GLU A 147 -6.95 -31.74 -41.75
N GLU A 148 -5.80 -32.10 -41.15
CA GLU A 148 -4.77 -32.86 -41.85
C GLU A 148 -5.26 -34.28 -42.15
N PHE A 149 -5.92 -34.96 -41.20
CA PHE A 149 -6.52 -36.28 -41.45
C PHE A 149 -7.62 -36.24 -42.52
N GLU A 150 -8.44 -35.19 -42.55
CA GLU A 150 -9.49 -35.01 -43.57
C GLU A 150 -8.94 -34.76 -44.98
N LYS A 151 -7.73 -34.19 -45.12
CA LYS A 151 -7.10 -33.95 -46.43
C LYS A 151 -6.48 -35.19 -47.07
N HIS A 152 -6.12 -36.21 -46.26
CA HIS A 152 -5.46 -37.44 -46.72
C HIS A 152 -6.42 -38.64 -46.77
N GLN A 153 -7.73 -38.41 -46.70
CA GLN A 153 -8.81 -39.39 -46.95
C GLN A 153 -9.42 -39.21 -48.34
#